data_AF-A0A2U8WTK8-F1
#
_entry.id   AF-A0A2U8WTK8-F1
#
_cell.length_a   1.000
_cell.length_b   1.000
_cell.length_c   1.000
_cell.angle_alpha   90.00
_cell.angle_beta   90.00
_cell.angle_gamma   90.00
#
_symmetry.space_group_name_H-M   'P 1'
#
loop_
_entity.id
_entity.type
_entity.pdbx_description
1 polymer ?
#
loop_
_entity_poly.entity_id
_entity_poly.type
_entity_poly.pdbx_seq_one_letter_code
_entity_poly.pdbx_strand_id
1 'polypeptide(L)'
;MRRTVLGRRVGIAVGVAAGLMAAPALAGECGSLANLKIEAVNLHSAAEVPAAGDLPAYCRVLGTVRPAISFEVRLPLQNWNGKYYGTGCGGFCGTLASDAPGFTNAMNYGLRRGYAASTMDSGHWGTGSADGRWAAGDLVARMDWGQRAVTETARASKILVRAFYDRPQAKSYFAGCSTGGRMAAMEALKYPKDFDGIISGAPALDYTGLVATTFAWVTKANTGADGKPILTTPRVKLVADAVAAACGTEATKGLVADPRQCGFKPSSLRCTGTAAAGCLSEAEVGVLEQWYAGPTDAAGRALYPGGIPLGSEVHWPRWLTGLGNAPAILPLFAADFLRYMAFWPSPGPAYRVADFDVSADPARLAAQAQTYNAATYEPATGAVRPAADLAAFRDAGGKLLIYHGWGDPLVTPFMSVAFYEALAKGAGGLDSLARTARLFMVPGMDHCGIGTEGPGIADTGIDPLTALERWVEAGEAPRELVATKRDAGGAVLWSRPVCAYPQVARADGAGLTCAGP
;
A
#
# COMPACT_ATOMS: atom_id res chain seq x y z
N MET A 1 45.13 55.55 -54.10
CA MET A 1 44.73 56.69 -53.25
C MET A 1 43.46 56.34 -52.50
N ARG A 2 43.55 56.38 -51.16
CA ARG A 2 42.50 56.41 -50.11
C ARG A 2 41.17 55.68 -50.39
N ARG A 3 41.01 54.48 -49.80
CA ARG A 3 39.69 53.90 -49.48
C ARG A 3 39.48 53.91 -47.97
N THR A 4 38.40 54.56 -47.59
CA THR A 4 37.91 54.86 -46.25
C THR A 4 37.47 53.60 -45.52
N VAL A 5 37.96 53.40 -44.29
CA VAL A 5 37.53 52.32 -43.38
C VAL A 5 36.24 52.76 -42.68
N LEU A 6 35.14 52.04 -42.91
CA LEU A 6 33.87 52.23 -42.21
C LEU A 6 33.77 51.20 -41.07
N GLY A 7 33.92 51.65 -39.83
CA GLY A 7 33.77 50.83 -38.63
C GLY A 7 32.30 50.48 -38.39
N ARG A 8 31.99 49.18 -38.36
CA ARG A 8 30.65 48.65 -38.06
C ARG A 8 30.61 48.31 -36.56
N ARG A 9 29.89 49.11 -35.78
CA ARG A 9 29.57 48.81 -34.37
C ARG A 9 28.54 47.67 -34.34
N VAL A 10 28.91 46.53 -33.76
CA VAL A 10 28.00 45.43 -33.43
C VAL A 10 27.41 45.72 -32.07
N GLY A 11 26.12 46.04 -32.02
CA GLY A 11 25.36 46.11 -30.77
C GLY A 11 24.95 44.70 -30.36
N ILE A 12 25.41 44.24 -29.20
CA ILE A 12 24.94 43.00 -28.56
C ILE A 12 23.60 43.32 -27.91
N ALA A 13 22.51 42.81 -28.47
CA ALA A 13 21.21 42.83 -27.83
C ALA A 13 21.15 41.69 -26.81
N VAL A 14 21.18 42.03 -25.52
CA VAL A 14 20.89 41.09 -24.42
C VAL A 14 19.38 40.85 -24.42
N GLY A 15 18.97 39.70 -24.95
CA GLY A 15 17.59 39.23 -24.86
C GLY A 15 17.31 38.73 -23.45
N VAL A 16 16.53 39.48 -22.68
CA VAL A 16 15.93 39.00 -21.43
C VAL A 16 14.87 37.96 -21.80
N ALA A 17 15.15 36.69 -21.53
CA ALA A 17 14.16 35.63 -21.63
C ALA A 17 13.15 35.80 -20.48
N ALA A 18 12.02 36.45 -20.78
CA ALA A 18 10.88 36.46 -19.89
C ALA A 18 10.30 35.03 -19.86
N GLY A 19 10.43 34.35 -18.72
CA GLY A 19 9.74 33.09 -18.48
C GLY A 19 8.23 33.34 -18.57
N LEU A 20 7.55 32.62 -19.48
CA LEU A 20 6.09 32.60 -19.49
C LEU A 20 5.62 31.97 -18.17
N MET A 21 5.14 32.80 -17.25
CA MET A 21 4.28 32.34 -16.18
C MET A 21 3.02 31.79 -16.84
N ALA A 22 2.74 30.50 -16.64
CA ALA A 22 1.49 29.90 -17.09
C ALA A 22 0.32 30.66 -16.45
N ALA A 23 -0.55 31.24 -17.28
CA ALA A 23 -1.77 31.87 -16.80
C ALA A 23 -2.59 30.85 -15.97
N PRO A 24 -3.24 31.29 -14.88
CA PRO A 24 -4.16 30.42 -14.15
C PRO A 24 -5.25 29.96 -15.13
N ALA A 25 -5.45 28.65 -15.24
CA ALA A 25 -6.53 28.11 -16.05
C ALA A 25 -7.87 28.62 -15.50
N LEU A 26 -8.69 29.23 -16.35
CA LEU A 26 -10.07 29.55 -15.99
C LEU A 26 -10.81 28.21 -15.86
N ALA A 27 -11.22 27.87 -14.64
CA ALA A 27 -12.06 26.71 -14.39
C ALA A 27 -13.41 26.88 -15.11
N GLY A 28 -13.91 25.83 -15.76
CA GLY A 28 -15.28 25.81 -16.28
C GLY A 28 -16.31 25.86 -15.14
N GLU A 29 -17.57 26.17 -15.45
CA GLU A 29 -18.65 26.15 -14.46
C GLU A 29 -18.85 24.72 -13.94
N CYS A 30 -18.62 24.49 -12.64
CA CYS A 30 -18.67 23.14 -12.04
C CYS A 30 -19.98 22.39 -12.35
N GLY A 31 -21.12 23.08 -12.30
CA GLY A 31 -22.43 22.49 -12.58
C GLY A 31 -22.58 21.92 -13.99
N SER A 32 -21.79 22.39 -14.97
CA SER A 32 -21.83 21.88 -16.34
C SER A 32 -21.39 20.41 -16.45
N LEU A 33 -20.51 19.95 -15.55
CA LEU A 33 -20.00 18.58 -15.57
C LEU A 33 -21.09 17.54 -15.30
N ALA A 34 -22.14 17.87 -14.54
CA ALA A 34 -23.21 16.92 -14.21
C ALA A 34 -23.93 16.38 -15.46
N ASN A 35 -23.92 17.13 -16.56
CA ASN A 35 -24.58 16.77 -17.82
C ASN A 35 -23.63 16.12 -18.85
N LEU A 36 -22.33 16.04 -18.55
CA LEU A 36 -21.34 15.48 -19.45
C LEU A 36 -21.65 14.00 -19.74
N LYS A 37 -21.59 13.62 -21.01
CA LYS A 37 -21.81 12.24 -21.45
C LYS A 37 -20.46 11.56 -21.59
N ILE A 38 -20.22 10.57 -20.72
CA ILE A 38 -19.03 9.72 -20.75
C ILE A 38 -19.51 8.30 -20.95
N GLU A 39 -18.90 7.58 -21.89
CA GLU A 39 -19.25 6.19 -22.16
C GLU A 39 -19.14 5.34 -20.88
N ALA A 40 -20.20 4.58 -20.62
CA ALA A 40 -20.35 3.72 -19.45
C ALA A 40 -20.33 4.42 -18.08
N VAL A 41 -20.53 5.74 -18.02
CA VAL A 41 -20.54 6.49 -16.76
C VAL A 41 -21.86 7.23 -16.59
N ASN A 42 -22.43 7.13 -15.38
CA ASN A 42 -23.54 7.95 -14.93
C ASN A 42 -23.01 8.98 -13.92
N LEU A 43 -23.11 10.27 -14.25
CA LEU A 43 -22.77 11.35 -13.32
C LEU A 43 -24.02 11.71 -12.50
N HIS A 44 -23.85 11.77 -11.18
CA HIS A 44 -24.95 11.99 -10.24
C HIS A 44 -25.05 13.45 -9.81
N SER A 45 -23.91 14.09 -9.59
CA SER A 45 -23.85 15.51 -9.23
C SER A 45 -22.50 16.12 -9.57
N ALA A 46 -22.51 17.43 -9.81
CA ALA A 46 -21.32 18.28 -9.85
C ALA A 46 -21.65 19.56 -9.07
N ALA A 47 -20.93 19.82 -7.98
CA ALA A 47 -21.20 20.96 -7.11
C ALA A 47 -19.91 21.58 -6.57
N GLU A 48 -19.86 22.90 -6.50
CA GLU A 48 -18.76 23.61 -5.87
C GLU A 48 -18.82 23.41 -4.35
N VAL A 49 -17.66 23.12 -3.77
CA VAL A 49 -17.44 23.04 -2.34
C VAL A 49 -16.48 24.15 -1.94
N PRO A 50 -16.85 25.04 -1.01
CA PRO A 50 -15.97 26.11 -0.57
C PRO A 50 -14.73 25.56 0.15
N ALA A 51 -13.68 26.35 0.20
CA ALA A 51 -12.48 26.01 0.96
C ALA A 51 -12.82 25.80 2.44
N ALA A 52 -12.25 24.77 3.05
CA ALA A 52 -12.47 24.43 4.46
C ALA A 52 -11.21 23.81 5.07
N GLY A 53 -10.80 24.33 6.23
CA GLY A 53 -9.54 23.93 6.86
C GLY A 53 -8.35 24.18 5.92
N ASP A 54 -7.58 23.14 5.67
CA ASP A 54 -6.42 23.10 4.78
C ASP A 54 -6.74 22.52 3.39
N LEU A 55 -8.02 22.38 3.02
CA LEU A 55 -8.44 22.03 1.66
C LEU A 55 -8.82 23.28 0.85
N PRO A 56 -8.38 23.39 -0.43
CA PRO A 56 -8.82 24.45 -1.31
C PRO A 56 -10.32 24.31 -1.63
N ALA A 57 -10.92 25.34 -2.25
CA ALA A 57 -12.24 25.18 -2.87
C ALA A 57 -12.14 24.27 -4.10
N TYR A 58 -13.11 23.40 -4.32
CA TYR A 58 -13.11 22.43 -5.43
C TYR A 58 -14.50 22.18 -6.01
N CYS A 59 -14.55 21.77 -7.28
CA CYS A 59 -15.73 21.14 -7.86
C CYS A 59 -15.75 19.65 -7.47
N ARG A 60 -16.79 19.22 -6.78
CA ARG A 60 -17.02 17.81 -6.41
C ARG A 60 -17.93 17.16 -7.44
N VAL A 61 -17.44 16.11 -8.08
CA VAL A 61 -18.22 15.28 -9.01
C VAL A 61 -18.40 13.89 -8.42
N LEU A 62 -19.65 13.45 -8.30
CA LEU A 62 -20.00 12.08 -7.91
C LEU A 62 -20.57 11.34 -9.12
N GLY A 63 -20.17 10.09 -9.31
CA GLY A 63 -20.65 9.27 -10.42
C GLY A 63 -20.49 7.78 -10.17
N THR A 64 -21.00 7.00 -11.11
CA THR A 64 -20.84 5.55 -11.15
C THR A 64 -20.39 5.11 -12.53
N VAL A 65 -19.28 4.36 -12.62
CA VAL A 65 -18.95 3.59 -13.82
C VAL A 65 -19.77 2.31 -13.79
N ARG A 66 -20.46 2.01 -14.89
CA ARG A 66 -21.31 0.83 -15.00
C ARG A 66 -20.48 -0.46 -14.83
N PRO A 67 -21.02 -1.46 -14.12
CA PRO A 67 -22.36 -1.47 -13.54
C PRO A 67 -22.47 -0.73 -12.20
N ALA A 68 -21.43 -0.70 -11.37
CA ALA A 68 -21.59 -0.30 -9.96
C ALA A 68 -20.37 0.37 -9.29
N ILE A 69 -19.32 0.77 -10.02
CA ILE A 69 -18.15 1.44 -9.40
C ILE A 69 -18.51 2.88 -9.09
N SER A 70 -18.82 3.19 -7.83
CA SER A 70 -19.03 4.57 -7.41
C SER A 70 -17.67 5.26 -7.23
N PHE A 71 -17.59 6.51 -7.70
CA PHE A 71 -16.39 7.30 -7.59
C PHE A 71 -16.70 8.75 -7.23
N GLU A 72 -15.69 9.41 -6.69
CA GLU A 72 -15.67 10.85 -6.49
C GLU A 72 -14.43 11.45 -7.15
N VAL A 73 -14.62 12.59 -7.81
CA VAL A 73 -13.54 13.43 -8.33
C VAL A 73 -13.65 14.81 -7.70
N ARG A 74 -12.54 15.33 -7.16
CA ARG A 74 -12.41 16.69 -6.65
C ARG A 74 -11.46 17.47 -7.55
N LEU A 75 -11.94 18.55 -8.15
CA LEU A 75 -11.22 19.39 -9.10
C LEU A 75 -11.00 20.77 -8.45
N PRO A 76 -9.78 21.16 -8.03
CA PRO A 76 -9.50 22.49 -7.50
C PRO A 76 -10.08 23.61 -8.38
N LEU A 77 -10.83 24.55 -7.79
CA LEU A 77 -11.36 25.70 -8.53
C LEU A 77 -10.26 26.70 -8.91
N GLN A 78 -9.17 26.71 -8.14
CA GLN A 78 -8.00 27.56 -8.36
C GLN A 78 -6.73 26.77 -8.10
N ASN A 79 -5.60 27.25 -8.65
CA ASN A 79 -4.27 26.70 -8.40
C ASN A 79 -4.13 25.20 -8.69
N TRP A 80 -4.88 24.68 -9.67
CA TRP A 80 -4.65 23.33 -10.17
C TRP A 80 -3.23 23.23 -10.74
N ASN A 81 -2.45 22.29 -10.20
CA ASN A 81 -1.04 22.11 -10.52
C ASN A 81 -0.81 21.41 -11.87
N GLY A 82 -1.88 21.13 -12.64
CA GLY A 82 -1.81 20.44 -13.92
C GLY A 82 -1.74 18.91 -13.83
N LYS A 83 -1.89 18.32 -12.64
CA LYS A 83 -1.69 16.88 -12.41
C LYS A 83 -2.96 16.21 -11.87
N TYR A 84 -3.05 14.89 -12.05
CA TYR A 84 -4.12 14.03 -11.53
C TYR A 84 -3.57 13.04 -10.50
N TYR A 85 -4.32 12.82 -9.41
CA TYR A 85 -3.97 11.90 -8.31
C TYR A 85 -5.16 10.98 -7.99
N GLY A 86 -5.06 9.72 -8.42
CA GLY A 86 -6.00 8.66 -8.04
C GLY A 86 -5.57 7.97 -6.75
N THR A 87 -6.54 7.47 -5.98
CA THR A 87 -6.27 6.68 -4.77
C THR A 87 -6.95 5.32 -4.80
N GLY A 88 -6.30 4.34 -4.19
CA GLY A 88 -6.89 3.04 -3.89
C GLY A 88 -7.76 3.06 -2.64
N CYS A 89 -8.11 1.88 -2.15
CA CYS A 89 -8.96 1.67 -0.99
C CYS A 89 -8.38 0.57 -0.08
N GLY A 90 -9.04 0.25 1.05
CA GLY A 90 -8.56 -0.74 2.03
C GLY A 90 -9.50 -1.94 2.26
N GLY A 91 -8.91 -3.10 2.59
CA GLY A 91 -9.65 -4.33 2.86
C GLY A 91 -10.43 -4.84 1.65
N PHE A 92 -11.64 -5.33 1.85
CA PHE A 92 -12.53 -5.74 0.76
C PHE A 92 -13.27 -4.57 0.09
N CYS A 93 -12.96 -3.32 0.50
CA CYS A 93 -13.46 -2.04 -0.03
C CYS A 93 -14.93 -2.01 -0.48
N GLY A 94 -15.84 -1.44 0.30
CA GLY A 94 -17.24 -1.27 -0.11
C GLY A 94 -17.78 0.12 0.23
N THR A 95 -16.91 1.12 0.30
CA THR A 95 -17.25 2.49 0.68
C THR A 95 -16.38 3.50 -0.05
N LEU A 96 -16.97 4.67 -0.29
CA LEU A 96 -16.29 5.83 -0.86
C LEU A 96 -15.64 6.64 0.28
N ALA A 97 -14.36 6.37 0.55
CA ALA A 97 -13.63 6.95 1.68
C ALA A 97 -13.00 8.32 1.36
N SER A 98 -13.78 9.25 0.79
CA SER A 98 -13.28 10.52 0.21
C SER A 98 -12.53 11.43 1.19
N ASP A 99 -12.87 11.35 2.48
CA ASP A 99 -12.27 12.18 3.53
C ASP A 99 -11.34 11.40 4.47
N ALA A 100 -10.81 10.25 4.00
CA ALA A 100 -9.77 9.54 4.73
C ALA A 100 -8.58 10.47 5.05
N PRO A 101 -8.11 10.52 6.31
CA PRO A 101 -6.99 11.36 6.70
C PRO A 101 -5.64 10.77 6.23
N GLY A 102 -4.59 11.57 6.38
CA GLY A 102 -3.22 11.12 6.10
C GLY A 102 -2.90 11.04 4.61
N PHE A 103 -2.04 10.09 4.26
CA PHE A 103 -1.60 9.83 2.88
C PHE A 103 -2.19 8.52 2.35
N THR A 104 -2.37 7.53 3.23
CA THR A 104 -2.81 6.19 2.86
C THR A 104 -4.24 6.17 2.30
N ASN A 105 -4.37 5.81 1.02
CA ASN A 105 -5.67 5.73 0.32
C ASN A 105 -6.50 7.04 0.42
N ALA A 106 -5.82 8.18 0.60
CA ALA A 106 -6.44 9.45 0.95
C ALA A 106 -6.36 10.45 -0.21
N MET A 107 -7.47 10.65 -0.92
CA MET A 107 -7.49 11.55 -2.09
C MET A 107 -7.23 13.02 -1.71
N ASN A 108 -7.60 13.42 -0.49
CA ASN A 108 -7.39 14.76 0.02
C ASN A 108 -5.90 15.13 0.13
N TYR A 109 -5.00 14.14 0.28
CA TYR A 109 -3.56 14.38 0.24
C TYR A 109 -3.11 15.01 -1.08
N GLY A 110 -3.61 14.51 -2.21
CA GLY A 110 -3.37 15.11 -3.52
C GLY A 110 -4.06 16.47 -3.67
N LEU A 111 -5.31 16.57 -3.22
CA LEU A 111 -6.09 17.81 -3.34
C LEU A 111 -5.39 19.00 -2.64
N ARG A 112 -4.83 18.79 -1.44
CA ARG A 112 -4.00 19.77 -0.71
C ARG A 112 -2.82 20.29 -1.51
N ARG A 113 -2.25 19.45 -2.37
CA ARG A 113 -1.09 19.76 -3.23
C ARG A 113 -1.52 20.30 -4.60
N GLY A 114 -2.80 20.63 -4.78
CA GLY A 114 -3.35 21.22 -6.00
C GLY A 114 -3.64 20.21 -7.11
N TYR A 115 -3.71 18.91 -6.81
CA TYR A 115 -4.11 17.90 -7.79
C TYR A 115 -5.61 17.89 -8.04
N ALA A 116 -6.01 17.55 -9.26
CA ALA A 116 -7.31 16.90 -9.44
C ALA A 116 -7.24 15.51 -8.80
N ALA A 117 -8.12 15.19 -7.87
CA ALA A 117 -8.01 13.97 -7.06
C ALA A 117 -9.25 13.07 -7.24
N SER A 118 -9.08 11.75 -7.15
CA SER A 118 -10.22 10.82 -7.12
C SER A 118 -10.07 9.65 -6.16
N THR A 119 -11.20 9.07 -5.78
CA THR A 119 -11.31 7.79 -5.06
C THR A 119 -12.51 6.99 -5.58
N MET A 120 -12.61 5.71 -5.21
CA MET A 120 -13.70 4.80 -5.60
C MET A 120 -14.04 3.77 -4.53
N ASP A 121 -15.24 3.18 -4.62
CA ASP A 121 -15.75 2.14 -3.71
C ASP A 121 -15.44 0.70 -4.15
N SER A 122 -14.84 0.54 -5.32
CA SER A 122 -14.44 -0.71 -5.96
C SER A 122 -15.57 -1.59 -6.53
N GLY A 123 -16.72 -1.00 -6.80
CA GLY A 123 -17.79 -1.68 -7.55
C GLY A 123 -18.90 -2.28 -6.71
N HIS A 124 -18.94 -2.00 -5.40
CA HIS A 124 -19.94 -2.54 -4.50
C HIS A 124 -20.01 -1.76 -3.18
N TRP A 125 -21.05 -2.04 -2.40
CA TRP A 125 -21.20 -1.54 -1.04
C TRP A 125 -20.90 -2.63 0.01
N GLY A 126 -20.35 -2.25 1.15
CA GLY A 126 -20.11 -3.14 2.29
C GLY A 126 -20.18 -2.39 3.63
N THR A 127 -20.54 -3.10 4.70
CA THR A 127 -20.69 -2.48 6.04
C THR A 127 -19.36 -2.14 6.71
N GLY A 128 -18.24 -2.61 6.16
CA GLY A 128 -16.90 -2.39 6.70
C GLY A 128 -15.82 -3.04 5.83
N SER A 129 -14.56 -2.80 6.17
CA SER A 129 -13.42 -3.25 5.37
C SER A 129 -13.23 -4.77 5.32
N ALA A 130 -13.88 -5.53 6.20
CA ALA A 130 -13.83 -7.00 6.20
C ALA A 130 -15.15 -7.65 5.74
N ASP A 131 -16.13 -6.88 5.26
CA ASP A 131 -17.40 -7.43 4.77
C ASP A 131 -17.21 -8.06 3.39
N GLY A 132 -17.28 -9.39 3.32
CA GLY A 132 -17.12 -10.13 2.06
C GLY A 132 -18.43 -10.45 1.34
N ARG A 133 -19.59 -10.16 1.94
CA ARG A 133 -20.90 -10.69 1.49
C ARG A 133 -21.28 -10.28 0.07
N TRP A 134 -20.85 -9.09 -0.36
CA TRP A 134 -21.04 -8.59 -1.72
C TRP A 134 -20.54 -9.56 -2.80
N ALA A 135 -19.53 -10.37 -2.49
CA ALA A 135 -18.89 -11.26 -3.46
C ALA A 135 -19.62 -12.61 -3.63
N ALA A 136 -20.59 -12.94 -2.78
CA ALA A 136 -21.16 -14.30 -2.69
C ALA A 136 -21.79 -14.81 -3.99
N GLY A 137 -22.36 -13.90 -4.80
CA GLY A 137 -23.05 -14.23 -6.04
C GLY A 137 -22.77 -13.28 -7.21
N ASP A 138 -21.78 -12.39 -7.09
CA ASP A 138 -21.52 -11.34 -8.08
C ASP A 138 -20.09 -11.46 -8.63
N LEU A 139 -19.96 -12.08 -9.81
CA LEU A 139 -18.69 -12.17 -10.51
C LEU A 139 -18.22 -10.81 -11.04
N VAL A 140 -19.13 -9.88 -11.34
CA VAL A 140 -18.77 -8.58 -11.88
C VAL A 140 -18.18 -7.70 -10.79
N ALA A 141 -18.80 -7.67 -9.60
CA ALA A 141 -18.23 -6.98 -8.45
C ALA A 141 -16.84 -7.52 -8.07
N ARG A 142 -16.63 -8.84 -8.18
CA ARG A 142 -15.30 -9.45 -7.96
C ARG A 142 -14.26 -8.97 -8.97
N MET A 143 -14.66 -8.84 -10.24
CA MET A 143 -13.80 -8.30 -11.29
C MET A 143 -13.55 -6.80 -11.11
N ASP A 144 -14.53 -6.05 -10.63
CA ASP A 144 -14.38 -4.63 -10.28
C ASP A 144 -13.35 -4.43 -9.18
N TRP A 145 -13.55 -5.09 -8.04
CA TRP A 145 -12.62 -5.03 -6.92
C TRP A 145 -11.23 -5.57 -7.30
N GLY A 146 -11.18 -6.67 -8.05
CA GLY A 146 -9.94 -7.33 -8.43
C GLY A 146 -9.11 -6.55 -9.44
N GLN A 147 -9.73 -5.96 -10.47
CA GLN A 147 -9.01 -5.46 -11.65
C GLN A 147 -9.54 -4.16 -12.25
N ARG A 148 -10.86 -4.00 -12.40
CA ARG A 148 -11.42 -2.96 -13.29
C ARG A 148 -11.57 -1.59 -12.63
N ALA A 149 -11.81 -1.53 -11.32
CA ALA A 149 -12.31 -0.30 -10.73
C ALA A 149 -11.32 0.88 -10.77
N VAL A 150 -10.01 0.63 -10.69
CA VAL A 150 -9.01 1.72 -10.75
C VAL A 150 -8.88 2.29 -12.17
N THR A 151 -8.59 1.45 -13.16
CA THR A 151 -8.47 1.87 -14.57
C THR A 151 -9.70 2.63 -15.07
N GLU A 152 -10.91 2.16 -14.75
CA GLU A 152 -12.15 2.83 -15.16
C GLU A 152 -12.38 4.17 -14.45
N THR A 153 -12.04 4.25 -13.16
CA THR A 153 -12.10 5.51 -12.41
C THR A 153 -11.08 6.51 -12.95
N ALA A 154 -9.88 6.05 -13.32
CA ALA A 154 -8.85 6.87 -13.92
C ALA A 154 -9.30 7.42 -15.28
N ARG A 155 -9.89 6.57 -16.13
CA ARG A 155 -10.47 6.97 -17.42
C ARG A 155 -11.53 8.06 -17.24
N ALA A 156 -12.53 7.82 -16.38
CA ALA A 156 -13.60 8.78 -16.12
C ALA A 156 -13.06 10.11 -15.57
N SER A 157 -12.14 10.04 -14.60
CA SER A 157 -11.53 11.21 -13.98
C SER A 157 -10.74 12.06 -14.96
N LYS A 158 -9.94 11.45 -15.85
CA LYS A 158 -9.16 12.19 -16.87
C LYS A 158 -10.05 12.90 -17.90
N ILE A 159 -11.20 12.30 -18.24
CA ILE A 159 -12.20 12.96 -19.10
C ILE A 159 -12.80 14.17 -18.38
N LEU A 160 -13.17 14.03 -17.10
CA LEU A 160 -13.67 15.14 -16.28
C LEU A 160 -12.64 16.26 -16.12
N VAL A 161 -11.37 15.92 -15.89
CA VAL A 161 -10.25 16.88 -15.84
C VAL A 161 -10.16 17.68 -17.14
N ARG A 162 -10.15 16.99 -18.30
CA ARG A 162 -10.09 17.64 -19.61
C ARG A 162 -11.30 18.56 -19.83
N ALA A 163 -12.50 18.13 -19.45
CA ALA A 163 -13.72 18.91 -19.61
C ALA A 163 -13.73 20.16 -18.72
N PHE A 164 -13.23 20.06 -17.49
CA PHE A 164 -13.28 21.16 -16.53
C PHE A 164 -12.20 22.23 -16.74
N TYR A 165 -10.99 21.83 -17.13
CA TYR A 165 -9.85 22.74 -17.29
C TYR A 165 -9.50 23.08 -18.75
N ASP A 166 -10.26 22.56 -19.71
CA ASP A 166 -10.00 22.61 -21.16
C ASP A 166 -8.59 22.15 -21.58
N ARG A 167 -7.95 21.30 -20.76
CA ARG A 167 -6.67 20.66 -21.06
C ARG A 167 -6.51 19.38 -20.24
N PRO A 168 -5.84 18.34 -20.77
CA PRO A 168 -5.57 17.15 -19.98
C PRO A 168 -4.59 17.47 -18.87
N GLN A 169 -4.52 16.61 -17.87
CA GLN A 169 -3.40 16.57 -16.95
C GLN A 169 -2.08 16.33 -17.70
N ALA A 170 -1.01 16.99 -17.26
CA ALA A 170 0.34 16.78 -17.76
C ALA A 170 0.96 15.48 -17.23
N LYS A 171 0.59 15.09 -16.00
CA LYS A 171 1.02 13.86 -15.32
C LYS A 171 -0.12 13.27 -14.49
N SER A 172 -0.15 11.94 -14.37
CA SER A 172 -1.06 11.22 -13.48
C SER A 172 -0.32 10.32 -12.50
N TYR A 173 -0.78 10.33 -11.27
CA TYR A 173 -0.23 9.57 -10.16
C TYR A 173 -1.31 8.72 -9.51
N PHE A 174 -0.92 7.54 -9.03
CA PHE A 174 -1.77 6.69 -8.21
C PHE A 174 -1.06 6.34 -6.91
N ALA A 175 -1.81 6.32 -5.81
CA ALA A 175 -1.29 5.80 -4.55
C ALA A 175 -2.32 4.92 -3.86
N GLY A 176 -1.85 3.80 -3.33
CA GLY A 176 -2.65 3.01 -2.40
C GLY A 176 -1.79 2.21 -1.45
N CYS A 177 -2.39 1.81 -0.33
CA CYS A 177 -1.78 0.89 0.63
C CYS A 177 -2.69 -0.30 0.92
N SER A 178 -2.12 -1.45 1.28
CA SER A 178 -2.88 -2.69 1.53
C SER A 178 -3.51 -3.23 0.24
N THR A 179 -4.84 -3.42 0.22
CA THR A 179 -5.61 -3.63 -1.02
C THR A 179 -5.32 -2.55 -2.07
N GLY A 180 -5.22 -1.29 -1.68
CA GLY A 180 -4.83 -0.19 -2.56
C GLY A 180 -3.40 -0.35 -3.09
N GLY A 181 -2.49 -0.95 -2.30
CA GLY A 181 -1.14 -1.28 -2.74
C GLY A 181 -1.13 -2.42 -3.77
N ARG A 182 -1.99 -3.42 -3.58
CA ARG A 182 -2.25 -4.48 -4.59
C ARG A 182 -2.84 -3.89 -5.88
N MET A 183 -3.82 -2.99 -5.76
CA MET A 183 -4.39 -2.27 -6.90
C MET A 183 -3.31 -1.45 -7.64
N ALA A 184 -2.45 -0.75 -6.91
CA ALA A 184 -1.30 -0.02 -7.46
C ALA A 184 -0.36 -0.95 -8.24
N ALA A 185 -0.03 -2.11 -7.68
CA ALA A 185 0.77 -3.11 -8.39
C ALA A 185 0.03 -3.63 -9.63
N MET A 186 -1.27 -3.89 -9.56
CA MET A 186 -2.06 -4.34 -10.71
C MET A 186 -2.06 -3.30 -11.84
N GLU A 187 -2.21 -2.01 -11.53
CA GLU A 187 -2.13 -0.92 -12.50
C GLU A 187 -0.77 -0.88 -13.21
N ALA A 188 0.33 -1.00 -12.45
CA ALA A 188 1.67 -1.03 -13.03
C ALA A 188 1.87 -2.25 -13.96
N LEU A 189 1.29 -3.41 -13.62
CA LEU A 189 1.50 -4.65 -14.35
C LEU A 189 0.56 -4.78 -15.58
N LYS A 190 -0.69 -4.32 -15.48
CA LYS A 190 -1.73 -4.57 -16.50
C LYS A 190 -2.21 -3.33 -17.24
N TYR A 191 -2.11 -2.14 -16.62
CA TYR A 191 -2.64 -0.89 -17.18
C TYR A 191 -1.53 0.16 -17.28
N PRO A 192 -0.46 -0.12 -18.07
CA PRO A 192 0.81 0.61 -18.00
C PRO A 192 0.76 2.09 -18.41
N LYS A 193 -0.39 2.58 -18.90
CA LYS A 193 -0.59 3.97 -19.38
C LYS A 193 -1.55 4.79 -18.52
N ASP A 194 -2.08 4.20 -17.45
CA ASP A 194 -3.04 4.90 -16.60
C ASP A 194 -2.35 5.90 -15.67
N PHE A 195 -1.10 5.65 -15.29
CA PHE A 195 -0.34 6.53 -14.40
C PHE A 195 1.12 6.63 -14.82
N ASP A 196 1.69 7.84 -14.75
CA ASP A 196 3.12 8.08 -14.93
C ASP A 196 3.91 7.64 -13.67
N GLY A 197 3.30 7.77 -12.49
CA GLY A 197 3.88 7.40 -11.21
C GLY A 197 2.90 6.64 -10.32
N ILE A 198 3.35 5.54 -9.72
CA ILE A 198 2.54 4.68 -8.85
C ILE A 198 3.22 4.45 -7.51
N ILE A 199 2.49 4.62 -6.41
CA ILE A 199 2.90 4.26 -5.06
C ILE A 199 2.13 3.02 -4.60
N SER A 200 2.87 1.94 -4.32
CA SER A 200 2.35 0.67 -3.83
C SER A 200 2.81 0.43 -2.40
N GLY A 201 1.99 0.83 -1.43
CA GLY A 201 2.26 0.67 0.00
C GLY A 201 1.76 -0.66 0.54
N ALA A 202 2.55 -1.34 1.38
CA ALA A 202 2.23 -2.62 2.03
C ALA A 202 1.31 -3.54 1.18
N PRO A 203 1.70 -3.88 -0.07
CA PRO A 203 0.74 -4.40 -1.04
C PRO A 203 0.35 -5.86 -0.73
N ALA A 204 -0.96 -6.11 -0.67
CA ALA A 204 -1.52 -7.46 -0.52
C ALA A 204 -1.47 -8.24 -1.86
N LEU A 205 -0.26 -8.57 -2.31
CA LEU A 205 0.04 -9.02 -3.68
C LEU A 205 -0.55 -10.38 -4.03
N ASP A 206 -0.29 -11.40 -3.20
CA ASP A 206 -0.91 -12.72 -3.28
C ASP A 206 -2.08 -12.76 -2.30
N TYR A 207 -3.19 -12.16 -2.71
CA TYR A 207 -4.34 -11.92 -1.85
C TYR A 207 -4.97 -13.24 -1.38
N THR A 208 -5.04 -14.25 -2.24
CA THR A 208 -5.55 -15.58 -1.86
C THR A 208 -4.61 -16.28 -0.87
N GLY A 209 -3.29 -16.26 -1.10
CA GLY A 209 -2.32 -16.86 -0.19
C GLY A 209 -2.28 -16.13 1.16
N LEU A 210 -2.41 -14.81 1.15
CA LEU A 210 -2.43 -14.01 2.36
C LEU A 210 -3.72 -14.23 3.17
N VAL A 211 -4.88 -13.96 2.57
CA VAL A 211 -6.14 -13.86 3.34
C VAL A 211 -6.79 -15.21 3.59
N ALA A 212 -6.72 -16.17 2.65
CA ALA A 212 -7.19 -17.53 2.93
C ALA A 212 -6.14 -18.30 3.73
N THR A 213 -4.94 -18.47 3.19
CA THR A 213 -3.97 -19.42 3.77
C THR A 213 -3.30 -18.87 5.03
N THR A 214 -2.67 -17.69 4.94
CA THR A 214 -1.88 -17.14 6.04
C THR A 214 -2.78 -16.70 7.20
N PHE A 215 -3.92 -16.04 6.93
CA PHE A 215 -4.78 -15.59 8.02
C PHE A 215 -5.53 -16.75 8.69
N ALA A 216 -5.92 -17.79 7.93
CA ALA A 216 -6.48 -19.00 8.54
C ALA A 216 -5.42 -19.70 9.41
N TRP A 217 -4.18 -19.81 8.94
CA TRP A 217 -3.08 -20.36 9.74
C TRP A 217 -2.89 -19.61 11.06
N VAL A 218 -2.72 -18.29 11.00
CA VAL A 218 -2.52 -17.43 12.19
C VAL A 218 -3.69 -17.54 13.15
N THR A 219 -4.93 -17.54 12.64
CA THR A 219 -6.14 -17.68 13.46
C THR A 219 -6.21 -19.06 14.12
N LYS A 220 -5.95 -20.15 13.37
CA LYS A 220 -6.00 -21.52 13.89
C LYS A 220 -4.91 -21.76 14.93
N ALA A 221 -3.69 -21.28 14.67
CA ALA A 221 -2.56 -21.41 15.59
C ALA A 221 -2.85 -20.80 16.97
N ASN A 222 -3.65 -19.72 17.03
CA ASN A 222 -4.00 -19.05 18.27
C ASN A 222 -5.34 -19.50 18.87
N THR A 223 -6.03 -20.49 18.31
CA THR A 223 -7.33 -20.94 18.82
C THR A 223 -7.16 -22.20 19.67
N GLY A 224 -7.52 -22.10 20.95
CA GLY A 224 -7.49 -23.22 21.90
C GLY A 224 -8.63 -24.23 21.68
N ALA A 225 -8.56 -25.36 22.37
CA ALA A 225 -9.58 -26.42 22.29
C ALA A 225 -10.97 -25.97 22.75
N ASP A 226 -11.04 -24.92 23.58
CA ASP A 226 -12.29 -24.27 24.03
C ASP A 226 -12.79 -23.20 23.04
N GLY A 227 -12.13 -23.04 21.89
CA GLY A 227 -12.44 -22.04 20.87
C GLY A 227 -11.98 -20.62 21.21
N LYS A 228 -11.23 -20.42 22.30
CA LYS A 228 -10.77 -19.09 22.73
C LYS A 228 -9.32 -18.83 22.32
N PRO A 229 -8.89 -17.55 22.21
CA PRO A 229 -7.50 -17.22 21.95
C PRO A 229 -6.55 -17.76 23.03
N ILE A 230 -5.44 -18.40 22.64
CA ILE A 230 -4.39 -18.88 23.54
C ILE A 230 -3.49 -17.71 23.99
N LEU A 231 -3.02 -16.91 23.03
CA LEU A 231 -2.22 -15.71 23.23
C LEU A 231 -3.10 -14.46 23.11
N THR A 232 -3.04 -13.60 24.12
CA THR A 232 -3.83 -12.35 24.21
C THR A 232 -2.95 -11.15 24.57
N THR A 233 -3.49 -9.94 24.44
CA THR A 233 -2.77 -8.67 24.60
C THR A 233 -1.96 -8.51 25.90
N PRO A 234 -2.37 -9.02 27.07
CA PRO A 234 -1.54 -8.97 28.28
C PRO A 234 -0.15 -9.62 28.13
N ARG A 235 0.03 -10.54 27.17
CA ARG A 235 1.32 -11.18 26.89
C ARG A 235 2.19 -10.41 25.90
N VAL A 236 1.61 -9.54 25.10
CA VAL A 236 2.28 -8.87 23.97
C VAL A 236 3.52 -8.11 24.42
N LYS A 237 3.45 -7.38 25.54
CA LYS A 237 4.59 -6.61 26.04
C LYS A 237 5.80 -7.50 26.37
N LEU A 238 5.58 -8.64 27.01
CA LEU A 238 6.65 -9.58 27.34
C LEU A 238 7.38 -10.05 26.07
N VAL A 239 6.61 -10.38 25.02
CA VAL A 239 7.17 -10.83 23.75
C VAL A 239 7.89 -9.69 23.03
N ALA A 240 7.28 -8.51 22.95
CA ALA A 240 7.85 -7.33 22.32
C ALA A 240 9.20 -6.93 22.94
N ASP A 241 9.27 -6.90 24.27
CA ASP A 241 10.50 -6.57 25.00
C ASP A 241 11.60 -7.59 24.73
N ALA A 242 11.26 -8.89 24.68
CA ALA A 242 12.22 -9.96 24.43
C ALA A 242 12.75 -9.94 22.99
N VAL A 243 11.88 -9.68 22.01
CA VAL A 243 12.28 -9.53 20.60
C VAL A 243 13.15 -8.28 20.41
N ALA A 244 12.76 -7.15 21.01
CA ALA A 244 13.56 -5.93 20.97
C ALA A 244 14.94 -6.11 21.62
N ALA A 245 15.02 -6.82 22.74
CA ALA A 245 16.29 -7.12 23.40
C ALA A 245 17.19 -8.05 22.55
N ALA A 246 16.60 -9.00 21.82
CA ALA A 246 17.34 -9.94 21.00
C ALA A 246 17.76 -9.37 19.63
N CYS A 247 16.96 -8.46 19.05
CA CYS A 247 17.06 -8.10 17.64
C CYS A 247 16.94 -6.60 17.34
N GLY A 248 16.65 -5.78 18.35
CA GLY A 248 16.70 -4.33 18.22
C GLY A 248 18.12 -3.84 17.98
N THR A 249 18.24 -2.71 17.26
CA THR A 249 19.55 -2.07 17.05
C THR A 249 19.54 -0.63 17.57
N GLU A 250 20.68 -0.14 18.04
CA GLU A 250 20.83 1.27 18.43
C GLU A 250 20.52 2.22 17.27
N ALA A 251 20.95 1.87 16.05
CA ALA A 251 20.69 2.63 14.81
C ALA A 251 19.18 2.85 14.56
N THR A 252 18.35 1.93 15.03
CA THR A 252 16.90 1.98 14.89
C THR A 252 16.17 2.29 16.20
N LYS A 253 16.89 2.69 17.25
CA LYS A 253 16.39 2.93 18.62
C LYS A 253 15.61 1.74 19.19
N GLY A 254 16.18 0.54 19.06
CA GLY A 254 15.62 -0.71 19.58
C GLY A 254 14.59 -1.39 18.67
N LEU A 255 14.28 -0.82 17.50
CA LEU A 255 13.43 -1.48 16.51
C LEU A 255 14.18 -2.58 15.75
N VAL A 256 13.46 -3.61 15.30
CA VAL A 256 14.01 -4.59 14.37
C VAL A 256 14.17 -3.94 12.99
N ALA A 257 15.42 -3.87 12.50
CA ALA A 257 15.76 -3.25 11.22
C ALA A 257 15.40 -4.12 10.01
N ASP A 258 15.58 -5.43 10.15
CA ASP A 258 15.24 -6.47 9.17
C ASP A 258 14.95 -7.79 9.93
N PRO A 259 13.68 -8.24 9.99
CA PRO A 259 13.29 -9.44 10.73
C PRO A 259 13.93 -10.72 10.18
N ARG A 260 14.41 -10.73 8.93
CA ARG A 260 15.07 -11.90 8.33
C ARG A 260 16.41 -12.24 8.99
N GLN A 261 17.01 -11.25 9.66
CA GLN A 261 18.31 -11.38 10.33
C GLN A 261 18.17 -11.69 11.82
N CYS A 262 16.96 -11.73 12.35
CA CYS A 262 16.68 -11.93 13.77
C CYS A 262 16.62 -13.44 14.10
N GLY A 263 17.47 -13.88 15.01
CA GLY A 263 17.55 -15.28 15.48
C GLY A 263 16.74 -15.57 16.74
N PHE A 264 15.79 -14.71 17.11
CA PHE A 264 14.97 -14.88 18.32
C PHE A 264 14.21 -16.22 18.30
N LYS A 265 14.20 -16.92 19.43
CA LYS A 265 13.50 -18.21 19.60
C LYS A 265 12.45 -18.09 20.69
N PRO A 266 11.15 -18.28 20.40
CA PRO A 266 10.09 -18.16 21.40
C PRO A 266 10.28 -19.06 22.63
N SER A 267 10.94 -20.19 22.47
CA SER A 267 11.27 -21.11 23.57
C SER A 267 12.13 -20.47 24.67
N SER A 268 12.82 -19.36 24.42
CA SER A 268 13.54 -18.61 25.46
C SER A 268 12.63 -17.95 26.50
N LEU A 269 11.33 -17.79 26.20
CA LEU A 269 10.33 -17.23 27.11
C LEU A 269 9.57 -18.28 27.91
N ARG A 270 9.84 -19.57 27.69
CA ARG A 270 9.11 -20.68 28.31
C ARG A 270 9.27 -20.70 29.82
N CYS A 271 8.17 -20.88 30.54
CA CYS A 271 8.21 -21.11 31.99
C CYS A 271 8.82 -22.48 32.32
N THR A 272 9.64 -22.55 33.38
CA THR A 272 10.09 -23.83 33.96
C THR A 272 9.03 -24.53 34.81
N GLY A 273 7.89 -23.86 35.06
CA GLY A 273 6.73 -24.35 35.80
C GLY A 273 5.43 -23.79 35.22
N THR A 274 4.46 -23.43 36.06
CA THR A 274 3.19 -22.83 35.60
C THR A 274 3.41 -21.47 34.94
N ALA A 275 2.50 -21.11 34.04
CA ALA A 275 2.51 -19.81 33.37
C ALA A 275 2.51 -18.67 34.42
N ALA A 276 3.49 -17.77 34.34
CA ALA A 276 3.62 -16.63 35.23
C ALA A 276 3.61 -15.32 34.43
N ALA A 277 3.66 -14.17 35.11
CA ALA A 277 3.68 -12.88 34.41
C ALA A 277 4.96 -12.66 33.56
N GLY A 278 6.09 -13.25 33.97
CA GLY A 278 7.40 -13.07 33.34
C GLY A 278 7.82 -14.15 32.34
N CYS A 279 6.97 -15.14 32.03
CA CYS A 279 7.26 -16.21 31.09
C CYS A 279 5.95 -16.72 30.45
N LEU A 280 6.06 -17.53 29.40
CA LEU A 280 4.97 -18.06 28.62
C LEU A 280 4.75 -19.56 28.89
N SER A 281 3.49 -19.98 28.84
CA SER A 281 3.11 -21.38 28.81
C SER A 281 3.59 -22.08 27.54
N GLU A 282 3.65 -23.41 27.56
CA GLU A 282 3.94 -24.22 26.36
C GLU A 282 2.99 -23.90 25.19
N ALA A 283 1.70 -23.70 25.48
CA ALA A 283 0.71 -23.36 24.45
C ALA A 283 0.99 -21.99 23.84
N GLU A 284 1.27 -20.96 24.65
CA GLU A 284 1.61 -19.61 24.17
C GLU A 284 2.92 -19.62 23.35
N VAL A 285 3.94 -20.36 23.79
CA VAL A 285 5.18 -20.56 23.01
C VAL A 285 4.89 -21.23 21.67
N GLY A 286 4.03 -22.25 21.65
CA GLY A 286 3.62 -22.94 20.42
C GLY A 286 2.85 -22.05 19.43
N VAL A 287 2.08 -21.06 19.91
CA VAL A 287 1.48 -20.03 19.04
C VAL A 287 2.57 -19.19 18.38
N LEU A 288 3.53 -18.70 19.17
CA LEU A 288 4.61 -17.85 18.67
C LEU A 288 5.48 -18.58 17.65
N GLU A 289 5.82 -19.85 17.89
CA GLU A 289 6.61 -20.67 16.96
C GLU A 289 5.89 -20.80 15.61
N GLN A 290 4.58 -21.06 15.60
CA GLN A 290 3.79 -21.14 14.37
C GLN A 290 3.60 -19.79 13.68
N TRP A 291 3.39 -18.71 14.44
CA TRP A 291 3.23 -17.36 13.90
C TRP A 291 4.51 -16.88 13.22
N TYR A 292 5.67 -17.00 13.87
CA TYR A 292 6.93 -16.55 13.30
C TYR A 292 7.44 -17.45 12.16
N ALA A 293 7.17 -18.75 12.19
CA ALA A 293 7.52 -19.66 11.10
C ALA A 293 6.69 -19.42 9.83
N GLY A 294 5.41 -19.06 10.00
CA GLY A 294 4.46 -18.93 8.90
C GLY A 294 3.84 -20.26 8.47
N PRO A 295 2.91 -20.23 7.49
CA PRO A 295 2.16 -21.40 7.09
C PRO A 295 3.03 -22.41 6.31
N THR A 296 2.99 -23.67 6.73
CA THR A 296 3.66 -24.78 6.04
C THR A 296 2.72 -25.95 5.79
N ASP A 297 3.00 -26.74 4.75
CA ASP A 297 2.32 -28.02 4.56
C ASP A 297 2.92 -29.13 5.45
N ALA A 298 2.35 -30.34 5.39
CA ALA A 298 2.81 -31.50 6.13
C ALA A 298 4.25 -31.96 5.79
N ALA A 299 4.80 -31.53 4.65
CA ALA A 299 6.18 -31.79 4.25
C ALA A 299 7.14 -30.67 4.70
N GLY A 300 6.65 -29.66 5.43
CA GLY A 300 7.42 -28.51 5.88
C GLY A 300 7.68 -27.46 4.80
N ARG A 301 7.03 -27.54 3.64
CA ARG A 301 7.17 -26.52 2.59
C ARG A 301 6.35 -25.30 2.97
N ALA A 302 6.97 -24.12 2.88
CA ALA A 302 6.29 -22.86 3.11
C ALA A 302 5.18 -22.64 2.07
N LEU A 303 3.99 -22.26 2.54
CA LEU A 303 2.80 -21.97 1.74
C LEU A 303 2.63 -20.48 1.43
N TYR A 304 3.39 -19.63 2.12
CA TYR A 304 3.50 -18.19 1.90
C TYR A 304 4.90 -17.73 2.34
N PRO A 305 5.47 -16.64 1.78
CA PRO A 305 6.77 -16.15 2.23
C PRO A 305 6.73 -15.66 3.68
N GLY A 306 7.47 -16.37 4.56
CA GLY A 306 7.65 -16.00 5.96
C GLY A 306 6.39 -16.07 6.82
N GLY A 307 6.53 -15.72 8.10
CA GLY A 307 5.44 -15.63 9.08
C GLY A 307 5.11 -14.19 9.47
N ILE A 308 4.54 -14.02 10.66
CA ILE A 308 4.43 -12.72 11.33
C ILE A 308 5.85 -12.19 11.56
N PRO A 309 6.19 -10.95 11.17
CA PRO A 309 7.55 -10.47 11.29
C PRO A 309 7.93 -10.13 12.73
N LEU A 310 9.14 -10.55 13.13
CA LEU A 310 9.74 -10.15 14.41
C LEU A 310 9.90 -8.62 14.45
N GLY A 311 9.46 -8.00 15.55
CA GLY A 311 9.42 -6.54 15.70
C GLY A 311 8.06 -5.92 15.38
N SER A 312 7.05 -6.73 15.03
CA SER A 312 5.66 -6.29 14.85
C SER A 312 4.81 -6.42 16.12
N GLU A 313 5.37 -6.94 17.22
CA GLU A 313 4.63 -7.35 18.41
C GLU A 313 3.82 -6.19 19.01
N VAL A 314 4.41 -4.99 19.02
CA VAL A 314 3.75 -3.77 19.50
C VAL A 314 2.46 -3.42 18.75
N HIS A 315 2.26 -3.97 17.54
CA HIS A 315 1.07 -3.73 16.70
C HIS A 315 0.05 -4.89 16.76
N TRP A 316 0.40 -6.01 17.40
CA TRP A 316 -0.49 -7.17 17.54
C TRP A 316 -1.83 -6.90 18.24
N PRO A 317 -1.95 -5.99 19.22
CA PRO A 317 -3.24 -5.73 19.87
C PRO A 317 -4.35 -5.36 18.90
N ARG A 318 -4.04 -4.60 17.84
CA ARG A 318 -5.02 -4.26 16.79
C ARG A 318 -5.32 -5.46 15.89
N TRP A 319 -4.28 -6.15 15.44
CA TRP A 319 -4.38 -7.07 14.31
C TRP A 319 -4.62 -8.52 14.71
N LEU A 320 -3.94 -9.00 15.76
CA LEU A 320 -3.83 -10.43 16.09
C LEU A 320 -4.44 -10.81 17.45
N THR A 321 -4.27 -9.98 18.49
CA THR A 321 -4.60 -10.36 19.88
C THR A 321 -5.81 -9.63 20.49
N GLY A 322 -6.30 -8.57 19.84
CA GLY A 322 -7.46 -7.78 20.26
C GLY A 322 -7.14 -6.70 21.29
N LEU A 323 -7.94 -5.62 21.34
CA LEU A 323 -7.71 -4.46 22.23
C LEU A 323 -8.27 -4.66 23.65
N GLY A 324 -8.61 -5.90 24.02
CA GLY A 324 -9.31 -6.24 25.26
C GLY A 324 -10.82 -6.00 25.18
N ASN A 325 -11.25 -4.80 24.78
CA ASN A 325 -12.67 -4.47 24.58
C ASN A 325 -13.18 -4.72 23.14
N ALA A 326 -12.28 -5.04 22.22
CA ALA A 326 -12.60 -5.33 20.83
C ALA A 326 -11.78 -6.55 20.34
N PRO A 327 -12.36 -7.41 19.50
CA PRO A 327 -11.63 -8.55 18.93
C PRO A 327 -10.55 -8.09 17.96
N ALA A 328 -9.60 -8.98 17.70
CA ALA A 328 -8.59 -8.80 16.65
C ALA A 328 -9.23 -8.70 15.26
N ILE A 329 -8.65 -7.89 14.36
CA ILE A 329 -9.21 -7.64 13.04
C ILE A 329 -8.89 -8.79 12.05
N LEU A 330 -7.70 -9.39 12.11
CA LEU A 330 -7.27 -10.41 11.14
C LEU A 330 -8.24 -11.61 11.05
N PRO A 331 -8.75 -12.18 12.16
CA PRO A 331 -9.72 -13.28 12.09
C PRO A 331 -11.02 -12.93 11.35
N LEU A 332 -11.44 -11.66 11.36
CA LEU A 332 -12.63 -11.20 10.63
C LEU A 332 -12.39 -11.27 9.12
N PHE A 333 -11.22 -10.83 8.66
CA PHE A 333 -10.82 -10.97 7.26
C PHE A 333 -10.77 -12.42 6.81
N ALA A 334 -10.14 -13.30 7.61
CA ALA A 334 -10.06 -14.73 7.29
C ALA A 334 -11.45 -15.36 7.13
N ALA A 335 -12.34 -15.10 8.11
CA ALA A 335 -13.67 -15.69 8.13
C ALA A 335 -14.51 -15.26 6.92
N ASP A 336 -14.61 -13.95 6.65
CA ASP A 336 -15.48 -13.46 5.58
C ASP A 336 -14.90 -13.72 4.18
N PHE A 337 -13.57 -13.72 4.03
CA PHE A 337 -12.95 -14.13 2.78
C PHE A 337 -13.29 -15.58 2.45
N LEU A 338 -13.11 -16.50 3.40
CA LEU A 338 -13.39 -17.92 3.20
C LEU A 338 -14.88 -18.19 2.93
N ARG A 339 -15.78 -17.46 3.58
CA ARG A 339 -17.23 -17.60 3.39
C ARG A 339 -17.69 -17.11 2.02
N TYR A 340 -17.14 -16.00 1.53
CA TYR A 340 -17.77 -15.26 0.44
C TYR A 340 -16.88 -14.96 -0.77
N MET A 341 -15.55 -14.97 -0.64
CA MET A 341 -14.64 -14.50 -1.68
C MET A 341 -13.67 -15.57 -2.19
N ALA A 342 -13.25 -16.52 -1.34
CA ALA A 342 -12.19 -17.49 -1.60
C ALA A 342 -12.54 -18.53 -2.67
N PHE A 343 -13.82 -18.89 -2.77
CA PHE A 343 -14.30 -19.94 -3.65
C PHE A 343 -15.41 -19.45 -4.58
N TRP A 344 -15.68 -20.24 -5.63
CA TRP A 344 -16.84 -20.11 -6.48
C TRP A 344 -17.45 -21.49 -6.80
N PRO A 345 -18.72 -21.75 -6.47
CA PRO A 345 -19.62 -20.88 -5.68
C PRO A 345 -19.10 -20.67 -4.25
N SER A 346 -19.54 -19.57 -3.61
CA SER A 346 -19.17 -19.27 -2.22
C SER A 346 -19.83 -20.25 -1.24
N PRO A 347 -19.11 -20.75 -0.22
CA PRO A 347 -19.67 -21.71 0.74
C PRO A 347 -20.68 -21.08 1.71
N GLY A 348 -20.66 -19.75 1.87
CA GLY A 348 -21.64 -19.03 2.66
C GLY A 348 -21.37 -19.00 4.17
N PRO A 349 -22.30 -18.48 4.98
CA PRO A 349 -22.06 -18.09 6.38
C PRO A 349 -21.69 -19.24 7.31
N ALA A 350 -22.06 -20.48 6.97
CA ALA A 350 -21.77 -21.65 7.79
C ALA A 350 -20.30 -22.09 7.73
N TYR A 351 -19.53 -21.64 6.74
CA TYR A 351 -18.11 -21.99 6.62
C TYR A 351 -17.30 -21.33 7.72
N ARG A 352 -16.47 -22.11 8.43
CA ARG A 352 -15.61 -21.65 9.52
C ARG A 352 -14.15 -21.68 9.09
N VAL A 353 -13.34 -20.82 9.68
CA VAL A 353 -11.87 -20.84 9.47
C VAL A 353 -11.26 -22.19 9.82
N ALA A 354 -11.82 -22.88 10.84
CA ALA A 354 -11.39 -24.22 11.23
C ALA A 354 -11.60 -25.28 10.14
N ASP A 355 -12.56 -25.07 9.23
CA ASP A 355 -12.90 -26.00 8.15
C ASP A 355 -11.98 -25.84 6.92
N PHE A 356 -11.13 -24.80 6.89
CA PHE A 356 -10.14 -24.61 5.84
C PHE A 356 -8.90 -25.47 6.11
N ASP A 357 -8.59 -26.36 5.18
CA ASP A 357 -7.37 -27.17 5.19
C ASP A 357 -6.25 -26.40 4.49
N VAL A 358 -5.36 -25.80 5.26
CA VAL A 358 -4.21 -25.03 4.76
C VAL A 358 -3.28 -25.83 3.86
N SER A 359 -3.26 -27.16 3.92
CA SER A 359 -2.42 -28.00 3.06
C SER A 359 -3.12 -28.38 1.75
N ALA A 360 -4.43 -28.59 1.77
CA ALA A 360 -5.18 -29.10 0.61
C ALA A 360 -5.99 -28.02 -0.13
N ASP A 361 -6.62 -27.10 0.58
CA ASP A 361 -7.53 -26.11 -0.01
C ASP A 361 -6.86 -25.00 -0.83
N PRO A 362 -5.58 -24.60 -0.64
CA PRO A 362 -4.96 -23.57 -1.48
C PRO A 362 -5.03 -23.88 -2.99
N ALA A 363 -4.99 -25.15 -3.39
CA ALA A 363 -5.12 -25.55 -4.79
C ALA A 363 -6.48 -25.15 -5.39
N ARG A 364 -7.53 -25.07 -4.58
CA ARG A 364 -8.89 -24.70 -4.98
C ARG A 364 -9.06 -23.19 -5.21
N LEU A 365 -8.08 -22.38 -4.79
CA LEU A 365 -8.12 -20.92 -4.91
C LEU A 365 -7.64 -20.40 -6.28
N ALA A 366 -7.22 -21.30 -7.18
CA ALA A 366 -6.57 -20.94 -8.44
C ALA A 366 -7.37 -19.97 -9.32
N ALA A 367 -8.70 -20.14 -9.40
CA ALA A 367 -9.56 -19.23 -10.17
C ALA A 367 -9.59 -17.83 -9.54
N GLN A 368 -9.77 -17.74 -8.23
CA GLN A 368 -9.79 -16.47 -7.50
C GLN A 368 -8.43 -15.77 -7.51
N ALA A 369 -7.33 -16.53 -7.50
CA ALA A 369 -5.99 -16.00 -7.64
C ALA A 369 -5.82 -15.25 -8.97
N GLN A 370 -6.40 -15.74 -10.07
CA GLN A 370 -6.35 -15.03 -11.37
C GLN A 370 -7.09 -13.69 -11.33
N THR A 371 -8.14 -13.57 -10.51
CA THR A 371 -8.92 -12.34 -10.35
C THR A 371 -8.21 -11.35 -9.42
N TYR A 372 -7.74 -11.82 -8.27
CA TYR A 372 -7.33 -10.96 -7.16
C TYR A 372 -5.84 -10.66 -7.13
N ASN A 373 -4.99 -11.63 -7.48
CA ASN A 373 -3.56 -11.53 -7.21
C ASN A 373 -2.83 -10.64 -8.23
N ALA A 374 -2.04 -9.69 -7.72
CA ALA A 374 -1.04 -8.98 -8.51
C ALA A 374 0.26 -9.80 -8.66
N ALA A 375 0.52 -10.72 -7.73
CA ALA A 375 1.55 -11.74 -7.83
C ALA A 375 1.12 -12.98 -7.04
N THR A 376 1.60 -14.15 -7.42
CA THR A 376 1.30 -15.42 -6.74
C THR A 376 2.58 -16.06 -6.23
N TYR A 377 2.60 -16.50 -4.98
CA TYR A 377 3.66 -17.35 -4.46
C TYR A 377 3.41 -18.80 -4.87
N GLU A 378 4.46 -19.50 -5.30
CA GLU A 378 4.39 -20.89 -5.75
C GLU A 378 5.14 -21.81 -4.76
N PRO A 379 4.42 -22.48 -3.82
CA PRO A 379 5.05 -23.28 -2.77
C PRO A 379 5.98 -24.38 -3.27
N ALA A 380 5.69 -24.93 -4.46
CA ALA A 380 6.50 -26.00 -5.05
C ALA A 380 7.93 -25.55 -5.42
N THR A 381 8.11 -24.27 -5.73
CA THR A 381 9.40 -23.72 -6.19
C THR A 381 9.96 -22.65 -5.24
N GLY A 382 9.15 -22.14 -4.32
CA GLY A 382 9.47 -20.96 -3.51
C GLY A 382 9.52 -19.66 -4.32
N ALA A 383 9.09 -19.67 -5.57
CA ALA A 383 9.14 -18.50 -6.44
C ALA A 383 7.89 -17.62 -6.26
N VAL A 384 8.05 -16.32 -6.50
CA VAL A 384 6.94 -15.39 -6.71
C VAL A 384 6.80 -15.11 -8.20
N ARG A 385 5.58 -15.20 -8.71
CA ARG A 385 5.24 -14.90 -10.10
C ARG A 385 4.31 -13.68 -10.17
N PRO A 386 4.80 -12.51 -10.62
CA PRO A 386 3.97 -11.37 -10.97
C PRO A 386 2.89 -11.72 -12.01
N ALA A 387 1.77 -11.00 -11.98
CA ALA A 387 0.68 -11.18 -12.96
C ALA A 387 1.09 -10.81 -14.40
N ALA A 388 2.07 -9.92 -14.56
CA ALA A 388 2.73 -9.57 -15.81
C ALA A 388 4.13 -9.01 -15.49
N ASP A 389 4.96 -8.71 -16.50
CA ASP A 389 6.19 -7.95 -16.29
C ASP A 389 5.94 -6.42 -16.30
N LEU A 390 6.97 -5.63 -16.00
CA LEU A 390 6.91 -4.16 -16.01
C LEU A 390 7.44 -3.54 -17.31
N ALA A 391 7.70 -4.31 -18.38
CA ALA A 391 8.30 -3.78 -19.60
C ALA A 391 7.42 -2.71 -20.24
N ALA A 392 6.12 -2.98 -20.40
CA ALA A 392 5.19 -2.01 -20.99
C ALA A 392 5.05 -0.73 -20.14
N PHE A 393 5.09 -0.85 -18.81
CA PHE A 393 5.05 0.29 -17.89
C PHE A 393 6.33 1.12 -17.95
N ARG A 394 7.49 0.46 -17.97
CA ARG A 394 8.80 1.11 -18.20
C ARG A 394 8.81 1.85 -19.52
N ASP A 395 8.37 1.21 -20.60
CA ASP A 395 8.41 1.76 -21.96
C ASP A 395 7.42 2.93 -22.12
N ALA A 396 6.35 2.97 -21.32
CA ALA A 396 5.47 4.12 -21.16
C ALA A 396 6.07 5.26 -20.30
N GLY A 397 7.27 5.06 -19.74
CA GLY A 397 7.94 6.04 -18.87
C GLY A 397 7.53 5.95 -17.40
N GLY A 398 6.74 4.94 -17.02
CA GLY A 398 6.20 4.73 -15.69
C GLY A 398 7.28 4.57 -14.60
N LYS A 399 6.94 4.98 -13.37
CA LYS A 399 7.76 4.84 -12.16
C LYS A 399 6.95 4.24 -11.02
N LEU A 400 7.45 3.16 -10.42
CA LEU A 400 6.81 2.42 -9.33
C LEU A 400 7.64 2.57 -8.05
N LEU A 401 7.06 3.20 -7.03
CA LEU A 401 7.62 3.26 -5.70
C LEU A 401 6.84 2.30 -4.79
N ILE A 402 7.52 1.29 -4.28
CA ILE A 402 6.96 0.33 -3.32
C ILE A 402 7.51 0.69 -1.94
N TYR A 403 6.64 0.77 -0.93
CA TYR A 403 7.09 0.85 0.45
C TYR A 403 6.37 -0.18 1.31
N HIS A 404 7.01 -0.67 2.36
CA HIS A 404 6.40 -1.61 3.30
C HIS A 404 7.03 -1.46 4.69
N GLY A 405 6.22 -1.45 5.73
CA GLY A 405 6.70 -1.55 7.10
C GLY A 405 7.26 -2.94 7.44
N TRP A 406 8.46 -3.01 8.01
CA TRP A 406 8.98 -4.29 8.53
C TRP A 406 8.20 -4.79 9.75
N GLY A 407 7.47 -3.90 10.43
CA GLY A 407 6.63 -4.23 11.58
C GLY A 407 5.18 -4.50 11.23
N ASP A 408 4.83 -4.83 9.97
CA ASP A 408 3.45 -5.11 9.56
C ASP A 408 3.03 -6.57 9.87
N PRO A 409 2.16 -6.81 10.86
CA PRO A 409 1.68 -8.16 11.18
C PRO A 409 0.47 -8.58 10.36
N LEU A 410 -0.12 -7.68 9.56
CA LEU A 410 -1.33 -7.96 8.78
C LEU A 410 -0.96 -8.36 7.36
N VAL A 411 -0.25 -7.51 6.62
CA VAL A 411 0.28 -7.86 5.30
C VAL A 411 1.77 -8.09 5.49
N THR A 412 2.21 -9.34 5.54
CA THR A 412 3.60 -9.60 5.94
C THR A 412 4.60 -9.11 4.88
N PRO A 413 5.71 -8.45 5.27
CA PRO A 413 6.59 -7.72 4.36
C PRO A 413 7.42 -8.61 3.42
N PHE A 414 7.58 -9.90 3.77
CA PHE A 414 8.38 -10.86 3.01
C PHE A 414 7.90 -11.03 1.57
N MET A 415 6.59 -10.96 1.33
CA MET A 415 6.01 -11.04 -0.02
C MET A 415 6.40 -9.84 -0.89
N SER A 416 6.53 -8.63 -0.32
CA SER A 416 6.97 -7.45 -1.09
C SER A 416 8.41 -7.54 -1.51
N VAL A 417 9.29 -8.07 -0.64
CA VAL A 417 10.68 -8.34 -0.99
C VAL A 417 10.77 -9.38 -2.11
N ALA A 418 10.10 -10.52 -1.94
CA ALA A 418 10.09 -11.60 -2.92
C ALA A 418 9.50 -11.16 -4.28
N PHE A 419 8.47 -10.31 -4.27
CA PHE A 419 7.91 -9.72 -5.48
C PHE A 419 8.88 -8.78 -6.19
N TYR A 420 9.55 -7.88 -5.45
CA TYR A 420 10.54 -6.98 -6.03
C TYR A 420 11.73 -7.74 -6.64
N GLU A 421 12.19 -8.81 -5.98
CA GLU A 421 13.24 -9.69 -6.50
C GLU A 421 12.78 -10.48 -7.74
N ALA A 422 11.52 -10.92 -7.79
CA ALA A 422 10.94 -11.57 -8.96
C ALA A 422 10.85 -10.60 -10.16
N LEU A 423 10.43 -9.35 -9.92
CA LEU A 423 10.45 -8.29 -10.93
C LEU A 423 11.89 -8.02 -11.41
N ALA A 424 12.86 -8.01 -10.50
CA ALA A 424 14.26 -7.78 -10.83
C ALA A 424 14.79 -8.89 -11.73
N LYS A 425 14.50 -10.15 -11.40
CA LYS A 425 14.83 -11.31 -12.24
C LYS A 425 14.24 -11.18 -13.64
N GLY A 426 12.97 -10.82 -13.76
CA GLY A 426 12.31 -10.60 -15.06
C GLY A 426 12.90 -9.43 -15.87
N ALA A 427 13.39 -8.38 -15.19
CA ALA A 427 13.99 -7.21 -15.83
C ALA A 427 15.47 -7.40 -16.24
N GLY A 428 16.09 -8.54 -15.90
CA GLY A 428 17.52 -8.80 -16.13
C GLY A 428 18.45 -8.33 -15.00
N GLY A 429 17.92 -8.07 -13.81
CA GLY A 429 18.67 -7.72 -12.59
C GLY A 429 18.15 -6.45 -11.89
N LEU A 430 18.62 -6.24 -10.65
CA LEU A 430 18.24 -5.10 -9.82
C LEU A 430 18.56 -3.76 -10.48
N ASP A 431 19.73 -3.62 -11.12
CA ASP A 431 20.13 -2.39 -11.81
C ASP A 431 19.24 -2.05 -13.01
N SER A 432 18.64 -3.07 -13.64
CA SER A 432 17.69 -2.89 -14.72
C SER A 432 16.34 -2.44 -14.19
N LEU A 433 15.83 -3.13 -13.16
CA LEU A 433 14.57 -2.81 -12.50
C LEU A 433 14.60 -1.41 -11.87
N ALA A 434 15.73 -1.04 -11.25
CA ALA A 434 16.02 0.22 -10.60
C ALA A 434 15.63 1.49 -11.38
N ARG A 435 15.58 1.41 -12.71
CA ARG A 435 15.15 2.53 -13.58
C ARG A 435 13.63 2.75 -13.60
N THR A 436 12.88 1.76 -13.15
CA THR A 436 11.41 1.71 -13.23
C THR A 436 10.77 1.49 -11.87
N ALA A 437 11.35 0.66 -10.99
CA ALA A 437 10.81 0.36 -9.67
C ALA A 437 11.85 0.51 -8.56
N ARG A 438 11.42 0.98 -7.39
CA ARG A 438 12.21 1.08 -6.14
C ARG A 438 11.40 0.55 -4.97
N LEU A 439 12.04 -0.21 -4.08
CA LEU A 439 11.45 -0.73 -2.86
C LEU A 439 12.08 -0.07 -1.63
N PHE A 440 11.26 0.37 -0.68
CA PHE A 440 11.66 1.00 0.58
C PHE A 440 11.05 0.26 1.78
N MET A 441 11.89 -0.46 2.54
CA MET A 441 11.45 -1.21 3.71
C MET A 441 11.62 -0.37 4.98
N VAL A 442 10.52 0.01 5.63
CA VAL A 442 10.50 0.98 6.74
C VAL A 442 10.54 0.24 8.09
N PRO A 443 11.64 0.32 8.87
CA PRO A 443 11.71 -0.39 10.15
C PRO A 443 10.64 0.09 11.14
N GLY A 444 9.99 -0.84 11.84
CA GLY A 444 8.99 -0.55 12.89
C GLY A 444 7.66 0.09 12.44
N MET A 445 7.50 0.42 11.15
CA MET A 445 6.21 0.87 10.62
C MET A 445 5.22 -0.31 10.64
N ASP A 446 4.02 -0.06 11.18
CA ASP A 446 2.87 -0.97 11.14
C ASP A 446 2.29 -1.08 9.72
N HIS A 447 1.26 -1.90 9.57
CA HIS A 447 0.39 -1.91 8.40
C HIS A 447 -0.02 -0.50 7.97
N CYS A 448 0.51 -0.07 6.82
CA CYS A 448 0.31 1.26 6.25
C CYS A 448 0.64 2.44 7.20
N GLY A 449 1.36 2.22 8.29
CA GLY A 449 1.57 3.22 9.34
C GLY A 449 0.31 3.59 10.14
N ILE A 450 -0.69 2.70 10.22
CA ILE A 450 -1.93 2.89 10.99
C ILE A 450 -1.63 2.84 12.49
N GLY A 451 -0.94 1.80 12.95
CA GLY A 451 -0.42 1.67 14.30
C GLY A 451 0.82 2.52 14.50
N THR A 452 0.77 3.41 15.47
CA THR A 452 1.87 4.37 15.77
C THR A 452 2.43 4.20 17.17
N GLU A 453 2.07 3.10 17.85
CA GLU A 453 2.54 2.80 19.20
C GLU A 453 4.07 2.61 19.22
N GLY A 454 4.68 3.01 20.34
CA GLY A 454 6.12 2.95 20.54
C GLY A 454 6.93 3.72 19.48
N PRO A 455 8.12 3.20 19.10
CA PRO A 455 8.97 3.82 18.08
C PRO A 455 8.48 3.59 16.64
N GLY A 456 7.27 3.07 16.41
CA GLY A 456 6.72 2.90 15.06
C GLY A 456 6.47 4.22 14.32
N ILE A 457 6.42 4.19 12.99
CA ILE A 457 6.25 5.38 12.13
C ILE A 457 4.83 5.42 11.57
N ALA A 458 4.18 6.59 11.67
CA ALA A 458 2.89 6.85 11.04
C ALA A 458 3.03 6.99 9.52
N ASP A 459 1.93 6.84 8.78
CA ASP A 459 1.90 7.07 7.32
C ASP A 459 2.44 8.45 6.92
N THR A 460 2.07 9.48 7.68
CA THR A 460 2.53 10.87 7.51
C THR A 460 3.99 11.11 7.91
N GLY A 461 4.66 10.09 8.44
CA GLY A 461 6.08 10.12 8.76
C GLY A 461 7.00 9.92 7.55
N ILE A 462 6.44 9.58 6.37
CA ILE A 462 7.16 9.48 5.10
C ILE A 462 6.45 10.31 4.01
N ASP A 463 7.18 10.72 2.97
CA ASP A 463 6.61 11.43 1.81
C ASP A 463 7.05 10.78 0.49
N PRO A 464 6.46 9.63 0.13
CA PRO A 464 6.77 8.95 -1.12
C PRO A 464 6.28 9.73 -2.36
N LEU A 465 5.26 10.58 -2.25
CA LEU A 465 4.73 11.33 -3.39
C LEU A 465 5.74 12.37 -3.88
N THR A 466 6.34 13.15 -2.99
CA THR A 466 7.38 14.11 -3.38
C THR A 466 8.58 13.42 -4.04
N ALA A 467 8.99 12.26 -3.51
CA ALA A 467 10.08 11.48 -4.10
C ALA A 467 9.71 10.95 -5.49
N LEU A 468 8.48 10.47 -5.65
CA LEU A 468 7.98 9.95 -6.93
C LEU A 468 7.81 11.06 -7.98
N GLU A 469 7.32 12.23 -7.60
CA GLU A 469 7.21 13.40 -8.48
C GLU A 469 8.57 13.77 -9.07
N ARG A 470 9.61 13.89 -8.24
CA ARG A 470 10.97 14.17 -8.70
C ARG A 470 11.49 13.09 -9.65
N TRP A 471 11.15 11.83 -9.40
CA TRP A 471 11.57 10.76 -10.27
C TRP A 471 10.87 10.79 -11.64
N VAL A 472 9.57 11.01 -11.66
CA VAL A 472 8.76 11.08 -12.89
C VAL A 472 9.10 12.32 -13.71
N GLU A 473 9.31 13.47 -13.06
CA GLU A 473 9.41 14.77 -13.73
C GLU A 473 10.84 15.22 -13.99
N ALA A 474 11.78 14.89 -13.10
CA ALA A 474 13.20 15.28 -13.22
C ALA A 474 14.14 14.09 -13.49
N GLY A 475 13.62 12.85 -13.53
CA GLY A 475 14.45 11.65 -13.70
C GLY A 475 15.29 11.30 -12.46
N GLU A 476 15.03 11.94 -11.33
CA GLU A 476 15.77 11.77 -10.08
C GLU A 476 15.23 10.57 -9.29
N ALA A 477 15.79 9.37 -9.55
CA ALA A 477 15.40 8.17 -8.83
C ALA A 477 15.73 8.29 -7.33
N PRO A 478 14.76 8.05 -6.42
CA PRO A 478 15.00 8.17 -5.00
C PRO A 478 15.98 7.07 -4.54
N ARG A 479 17.04 7.50 -3.86
CA ARG A 479 18.00 6.60 -3.19
C ARG A 479 17.56 6.27 -1.76
N GLU A 480 16.82 7.17 -1.15
CA GLU A 480 16.26 7.05 0.18
C GLU A 480 14.95 7.84 0.30
N LEU A 481 14.15 7.46 1.29
CA LEU A 481 13.07 8.29 1.83
C LEU A 481 13.47 8.70 3.25
N VAL A 482 12.99 9.85 3.73
CA VAL A 482 13.18 10.23 5.13
C VAL A 482 11.99 9.77 5.94
N ALA A 483 12.21 8.90 6.92
CA ALA A 483 11.23 8.55 7.94
C ALA A 483 11.39 9.47 9.15
N THR A 484 10.29 10.10 9.56
CA THR A 484 10.26 11.04 10.69
C THR A 484 9.20 10.63 11.70
N LYS A 485 9.60 10.45 12.95
CA LYS A 485 8.69 10.28 14.08
C LYS A 485 8.44 11.62 14.75
N ARG A 486 7.17 11.89 15.02
CA ARG A 486 6.72 13.06 15.76
C ARG A 486 5.97 12.66 17.02
N ASP A 487 5.96 13.53 18.01
CA ASP A 487 5.04 13.42 19.15
C ASP A 487 3.64 13.97 18.79
N ALA A 488 2.72 13.94 19.75
CA ALA A 488 1.36 14.45 19.57
C ALA A 488 1.30 15.97 19.32
N GLY A 489 2.33 16.72 19.72
CA GLY A 489 2.46 18.16 19.44
C GLY A 489 3.11 18.47 18.08
N GLY A 490 3.53 17.45 17.34
CA GLY A 490 4.18 17.57 16.04
C GLY A 490 5.70 17.78 16.10
N ALA A 491 6.30 17.80 17.29
CA ALA A 491 7.74 17.95 17.45
C ALA A 491 8.46 16.69 16.95
N VAL A 492 9.57 16.87 16.25
CA VAL A 492 10.37 15.75 15.71
C VAL A 492 11.08 15.06 16.87
N LEU A 493 10.77 13.78 17.08
CA LEU A 493 11.47 12.93 18.05
C LEU A 493 12.74 12.32 17.44
N TRP A 494 12.69 12.00 16.14
CA TRP A 494 13.85 11.57 15.34
C TRP A 494 13.48 11.49 13.86
N SER A 495 14.53 11.52 13.02
CA SER A 495 14.44 11.22 11.60
C SER A 495 15.56 10.27 11.19
N ARG A 496 15.32 9.41 10.20
CA ARG A 496 16.32 8.49 9.63
C ARG A 496 16.07 8.22 8.14
N PRO A 497 17.11 7.87 7.38
CA PRO A 497 16.90 7.40 6.01
C PRO A 497 16.25 6.00 6.00
N VAL A 498 15.38 5.80 5.03
CA VAL A 498 14.86 4.51 4.59
C VAL A 498 15.45 4.27 3.21
N CYS A 499 16.36 3.31 3.12
CA CYS A 499 17.16 3.10 1.92
C CYS A 499 16.42 2.31 0.85
N ALA A 500 16.78 2.56 -0.41
CA ALA A 500 16.30 1.75 -1.53
C ALA A 500 16.88 0.33 -1.41
N TYR A 501 16.01 -0.67 -1.28
CA TYR A 501 16.40 -2.08 -1.19
C TYR A 501 17.31 -2.50 -2.37
N PRO A 502 18.40 -3.25 -2.13
CA PRO A 502 18.76 -3.94 -0.88
C PRO A 502 19.63 -3.13 0.08
N GLN A 503 19.84 -1.83 -0.13
CA GLN A 503 20.62 -1.01 0.78
C GLN A 503 19.94 -0.88 2.14
N VAL A 504 20.74 -0.71 3.19
CA VAL A 504 20.29 -0.51 4.56
C VAL A 504 20.95 0.72 5.18
N ALA A 505 20.29 1.32 6.16
CA ALA A 505 20.84 2.44 6.90
C ALA A 505 21.95 1.94 7.85
N ARG A 506 23.16 2.49 7.72
CA ARG A 506 24.32 2.16 8.57
C ARG A 506 24.87 3.41 9.21
N ALA A 507 25.44 3.27 10.42
CA ALA A 507 26.13 4.37 11.08
C ALA A 507 27.48 4.65 10.41
N ASP A 508 27.79 5.92 10.15
CA ASP A 508 29.03 6.36 9.49
C ASP A 508 29.85 7.38 10.30
N GLY A 509 29.57 7.50 11.60
CA GLY A 509 30.22 8.45 12.50
C GLY A 509 29.66 9.88 12.43
N ALA A 510 28.93 10.25 11.37
CA ALA A 510 28.23 11.53 11.23
C ALA A 510 26.69 11.39 11.31
N GLY A 511 26.18 10.19 11.13
CA GLY A 511 24.75 9.87 11.24
C GLY A 511 24.45 8.48 10.70
N LEU A 512 23.29 8.34 10.06
CA LEU A 512 22.90 7.16 9.32
C LEU A 512 22.95 7.48 7.82
N THR A 513 23.58 6.61 7.03
CA THR A 513 23.62 6.72 5.56
C THR A 513 23.30 5.38 4.91
N CYS A 514 22.78 5.43 3.68
CA CYS A 514 22.46 4.24 2.92
C CYS A 514 23.72 3.59 2.34
N ALA A 515 23.94 2.34 2.72
CA ALA A 515 25.07 1.52 2.28
C ALA A 515 24.59 0.16 1.76
N GLY A 516 25.49 -0.56 1.07
CA GLY A 516 25.23 -1.93 0.65
C GLY A 516 24.82 -2.84 1.83
N PRO A 517 24.10 -3.95 1.53
CA PRO A 517 23.61 -4.89 2.54
C PRO A 517 24.70 -5.44 3.45
#